data_AF-A0A4V1SSY0-F1
#
_entry.id   AF-A0A4V1SSY0-F1
#
_cell.length_a   1.000
_cell.length_b   1.000
_cell.length_c   1.000
_cell.angle_alpha   90.00
_cell.angle_beta   90.00
_cell.angle_gamma   90.00
#
_symmetry.space_group_name_H-M   'P 1'
#
loop_
_entity.id
_entity.type
_entity.pdbx_description
1 polymer ?
#
loop_
_entity_poly.entity_id
_entity_poly.type
_entity_poly.pdbx_seq_one_letter_code
_entity_poly.pdbx_strand_id
1 'polypeptide(L)' 'IVAFVKAGDIVVAGQRIGLIRFGSRVDVFLPEGYGCAVALGQRAVAGETILAKRGIADTAGVSQ' A
#
# COMPACT_ATOMS: atom_id res chain seq x y z
N ILE A 1 -4.81 -6.77 11.97
CA ILE A 1 -4.50 -7.49 10.71
C ILE A 1 -5.08 -8.90 10.81
N VAL A 2 -5.65 -9.45 9.73
CA VAL A 2 -6.26 -10.79 9.69
C VAL A 2 -5.71 -11.59 8.53
N ALA A 3 -5.28 -12.82 8.78
CA ALA A 3 -4.86 -13.77 7.74
C ALA A 3 -6.03 -14.65 7.31
N PHE A 4 -6.11 -14.98 6.02
CA PHE A 4 -7.09 -15.91 5.44
C PHE A 4 -6.47 -17.24 5.01
N VAL A 5 -5.14 -17.30 4.99
CA VAL A 5 -4.35 -18.46 4.57
C VAL A 5 -3.31 -18.78 5.64
N LYS A 6 -2.73 -19.98 5.57
CA LYS A 6 -1.65 -20.44 6.43
C LYS A 6 -0.46 -20.95 5.61
N ALA A 7 0.67 -21.16 6.28
CA ALA A 7 1.84 -21.73 5.66
C ALA A 7 1.53 -23.11 5.05
N GLY A 8 1.95 -23.32 3.80
CA GLY A 8 1.69 -24.55 3.03
C GLY A 8 0.45 -24.51 2.15
N ASP A 9 -0.40 -23.49 2.25
CA ASP A 9 -1.54 -23.34 1.33
C ASP A 9 -1.06 -22.97 -0.09
N ILE A 10 -1.69 -23.57 -1.11
CA ILE A 10 -1.51 -23.16 -2.50
C ILE A 10 -2.35 -21.90 -2.75
N VAL A 11 -1.72 -20.86 -3.28
CA VAL A 11 -2.37 -19.60 -3.64
C VAL A 11 -2.23 -19.31 -5.13
N VAL A 12 -3.21 -18.61 -5.70
CA VAL A 12 -3.16 -18.14 -7.09
C VAL A 12 -2.93 -16.64 -7.17
N ALA A 13 -2.44 -16.16 -8.32
CA ALA A 13 -2.26 -14.74 -8.56
C ALA A 13 -3.58 -13.98 -8.39
N GLY A 14 -3.55 -12.87 -7.64
CA GLY A 14 -4.72 -12.05 -7.34
C GLY A 14 -5.58 -12.55 -6.18
N GLN A 15 -5.30 -13.72 -5.60
CA GLN A 15 -6.02 -14.20 -4.42
C GLN A 15 -5.78 -13.29 -3.21
N ARG A 16 -6.86 -12.92 -2.51
CA ARG A 16 -6.76 -12.19 -1.24
C ARG A 16 -6.32 -13.15 -0.14
N ILE A 17 -5.18 -12.87 0.49
CA ILE A 17 -4.58 -13.70 1.55
C ILE A 17 -4.81 -13.16 2.97
N GLY A 18 -5.37 -11.96 3.08
CA GLY A 18 -5.63 -11.32 4.36
C GLY A 18 -6.34 -9.98 4.20
N LEU A 19 -6.52 -9.32 5.34
CA LEU A 19 -7.20 -8.03 5.44
C LEU A 19 -6.60 -7.19 6.55
N ILE A 20 -6.31 -5.94 6.21
CA ILE A 20 -6.03 -4.86 7.17
C ILE A 20 -7.39 -4.30 7.63
N ARG A 21 -7.72 -4.47 8.91
CA ARG A 21 -9.01 -4.01 9.46
C ARG A 21 -9.00 -2.49 9.66
N PHE A 22 -10.19 -1.90 9.72
CA PHE A 22 -10.35 -0.50 10.11
C PHE A 22 -9.67 -0.23 11.48
N GLY A 23 -9.01 0.92 11.59
CA GLY A 23 -8.19 1.29 12.75
C GLY A 23 -6.77 0.72 12.76
N SER A 24 -6.45 -0.25 11.89
CA SER A 24 -5.05 -0.67 11.69
C SER A 24 -4.28 0.39 10.90
N ARG A 25 -2.96 0.46 11.10
CA ARG A 25 -2.04 1.32 10.35
C ARG A 25 -1.01 0.44 9.64
N VAL A 26 -0.52 0.92 8.50
CA VAL A 26 0.52 0.26 7.69
C VAL A 26 1.56 1.31 7.36
N ASP A 27 2.80 1.03 7.73
CA ASP A 27 3.95 1.82 7.32
C ASP A 27 4.51 1.24 6.02
N VAL A 28 4.84 2.11 5.07
CA VAL A 28 5.38 1.72 3.76
C VAL A 28 6.75 2.36 3.61
N PHE A 29 7.77 1.53 3.48
CA PHE A 29 9.14 1.96 3.28
C PHE A 29 9.47 1.95 1.79
N LEU A 30 9.96 3.08 1.28
CA LEU A 30 10.31 3.22 -0.12
C LEU A 30 11.82 2.96 -0.30
N PRO A 31 12.22 2.12 -1.26
CA PRO A 31 13.61 1.94 -1.59
C PRO A 31 14.17 3.18 -2.30
N GLU A 32 15.49 3.26 -2.40
CA GLU A 32 16.16 4.34 -3.11
C GLU A 32 15.69 4.43 -4.58
N GLY A 33 15.60 5.67 -5.09
CA GLY A 33 15.15 5.96 -6.45
C GLY A 33 13.63 5.94 -6.66
N TYR A 34 12.84 5.71 -5.60
CA TYR A 34 11.38 5.85 -5.61
C TYR A 34 10.95 7.08 -4.80
N GLY A 35 10.07 7.89 -5.37
CA GLY A 35 9.40 8.98 -4.66
C GLY A 35 7.97 8.61 -4.27
N CYS A 36 7.50 9.18 -3.17
CA CYS A 36 6.13 9.06 -2.71
C CYS A 36 5.17 9.67 -3.75
N ALA A 37 4.19 8.90 -4.21
CA ALA A 37 3.24 9.29 -5.25
C ALA A 37 1.88 9.75 -4.70
N VAL A 38 1.78 9.96 -3.39
CA VAL A 38 0.54 10.36 -2.70
C VAL A 38 0.81 11.56 -1.79
N ALA A 39 -0.21 12.41 -1.63
CA ALA A 39 -0.18 13.57 -0.74
C ALA A 39 -0.69 13.22 0.66
N LEU A 40 -0.34 14.04 1.66
CA LEU A 40 -0.88 13.90 3.01
C LEU A 40 -2.41 14.08 2.99
N GLY A 41 -3.15 13.22 3.71
CA GLY A 41 -4.61 13.27 3.77
C GLY A 41 -5.31 12.62 2.57
N GLN A 42 -4.58 12.24 1.52
CA GLN A 42 -5.17 11.58 0.36
C GLN A 42 -5.75 10.21 0.75
N ARG A 43 -7.00 9.95 0.34
CA ARG A 43 -7.62 8.64 0.52
C ARG A 43 -6.93 7.60 -0.38
N ALA A 44 -6.34 6.58 0.24
CA ALA A 44 -5.80 5.42 -0.47
C ALA A 44 -6.84 4.30 -0.60
N VAL A 45 -6.90 3.68 -1.77
CA VAL A 45 -7.76 2.54 -2.12
C VAL A 45 -6.89 1.35 -2.51
N ALA A 46 -7.12 0.21 -1.86
CA ALA A 46 -6.34 -1.00 -2.07
C ALA A 46 -6.48 -1.52 -3.51
N GLY A 47 -5.34 -1.81 -4.15
CA GLY A 47 -5.31 -2.29 -5.54
C GLY A 47 -5.41 -1.19 -6.60
N GLU A 48 -5.63 0.07 -6.21
CA GLU A 48 -5.84 1.19 -7.15
C GLU A 48 -4.84 2.32 -6.92
N THR A 49 -4.64 2.74 -5.67
CA THR A 49 -3.76 3.88 -5.36
C THR A 49 -2.30 3.49 -5.47
N ILE A 50 -1.57 4.19 -6.34
CA ILE A 50 -0.13 4.06 -6.48
C ILE A 50 0.55 4.86 -5.36
N LEU A 51 1.21 4.17 -4.42
CA LEU A 51 1.88 4.81 -3.28
C LEU A 51 3.26 5.38 -3.63
N ALA A 52 3.93 4.83 -4.64
CA ALA A 52 5.26 5.28 -5.05
C ALA A 52 5.53 5.03 -6.53
N LYS A 53 6.40 5.85 -7.12
CA LYS A 53 6.90 5.66 -8.49
C LYS A 53 8.41 5.86 -8.54
N ARG A 54 9.06 5.15 -9.44
CA ARG A 54 10.50 5.28 -9.66
C ARG A 54 10.81 6.56 -10.43
N GLY A 55 11.89 7.26 -10.06
CA GLY A 55 12.41 8.42 -10.79
C GLY A 55 11.59 9.69 -10.64
N ILE A 56 10.73 9.77 -9.61
CA ILE A 56 10.03 11.00 -9.25
C ILE A 56 10.52 11.50 -7.88
N ALA A 57 10.41 12.80 -7.66
CA ALA A 57 10.49 13.36 -6.31
C ALA A 57 9.21 13.08 -5.53
N ASP A 58 9.25 13.25 -4.20
CA ASP A 58 8.07 13.09 -3.36
C ASP A 58 6.96 14.08 -3.74
N THR A 59 5.73 13.57 -3.77
CA THR A 59 4.53 14.38 -4.00
C THR A 59 4.35 15.30 -2.79
N ALA A 60 4.51 16.61 -3.00
CA ALA A 60 4.32 17.62 -1.96
C ALA A 60 2.86 18.09 -1.88
N GLY A 61 2.41 18.41 -0.66
CA GLY A 61 1.11 19.03 -0.41
C GLY A 61 0.17 18.21 0.48
N VAL A 62 -0.98 18.82 0.80
CA VAL A 62 -2.06 18.22 1.57
C VAL A 62 -3.30 18.10 0.68
N SER A 63 -3.83 16.90 0.55
CA SER A 63 -5.13 16.64 -0.07
C SER A 63 -6.21 17.31 0.78
N GLN A 64 -7.02 18.16 0.15
CA GLN A 64 -8.22 18.74 0.79
C GLN A 64 -9.36 17.72 0.84
#